data_AF-A0A0D7AFE4-F1
#
_entry.id   AF-A0A0D7AFE4-F1
#
_cell.length_a   1.000
_cell.length_b   1.000
_cell.length_c   1.000
_cell.angle_alpha   90.00
_cell.angle_beta   90.00
_cell.angle_gamma   90.00
#
_symmetry.space_group_name_H-M   'P 1'
#
loop_
_entity.id
_entity.type
_entity.pdbx_description
1 polymer ?
#
loop_
_entity_poly.entity_id
_entity_poly.type
_entity_poly.pdbx_seq_one_letter_code
_entity_poly.pdbx_strand_id
1 'polypeptide(L)'
;MSEAALFSSYEQDFDVIIQSVVHRLDSTRQQISVEERKATLRKAELELDEADDIVNQLEVIVQTVPPSFKSPFTARLKDVKARLSTQKKVSKDLHTQANRVDLLCDGQYSRQAAYSTDNPYPTERTRLLAGVQTLEQGSGRLESSTRLALETEERGASILGALTAQREQIINAGNTLNQADEHIGRASVTIKGMIQQMYKQRVIYTAIGIFFVVLIAVILYFKIVGRRR
;
A
#
# COMPACT_ATOMS: atom_id res chain seq x y z
N MET A 1 13.51 -6.16 -18.49
CA MET A 1 12.58 -5.06 -18.88
C MET A 1 13.02 -3.83 -18.11
N SER A 2 13.18 -2.68 -18.77
CA SER A 2 13.78 -1.47 -18.17
C SER A 2 12.97 -0.97 -16.96
N GLU A 3 13.62 -0.59 -15.86
CA GLU A 3 12.96 -0.02 -14.66
C GLU A 3 12.05 1.17 -15.00
N ALA A 4 12.39 1.93 -16.05
CA ALA A 4 11.58 3.02 -16.57
C ALA A 4 10.22 2.57 -17.15
N ALA A 5 10.15 1.37 -17.74
CA ALA A 5 8.90 0.83 -18.28
C ALA A 5 7.96 0.36 -17.16
N LEU A 6 8.53 -0.21 -16.09
CA LEU A 6 7.75 -0.57 -14.89
C LEU A 6 7.21 0.69 -14.20
N PHE A 7 8.05 1.71 -14.04
CA PHE A 7 7.61 3.00 -13.49
C PHE A 7 6.45 3.60 -14.29
N SER A 8 6.54 3.58 -15.63
CA SER A 8 5.48 4.11 -16.49
C SER A 8 4.18 3.30 -16.41
N SER A 9 4.26 1.97 -16.23
CA SER A 9 3.08 1.12 -16.04
C SER A 9 2.36 1.47 -14.73
N TYR A 10 3.12 1.55 -13.63
CA TYR A 10 2.55 1.91 -12.33
C TYR A 10 2.03 3.35 -12.28
N GLU A 11 2.68 4.29 -12.98
CA GLU A 11 2.19 5.66 -13.14
C GLU A 11 0.85 5.68 -13.89
N GLN A 12 0.70 4.86 -14.92
CA GLN A 12 -0.57 4.72 -15.66
C GLN A 12 -1.67 4.06 -14.81
N ASP A 13 -1.35 3.01 -14.06
CA ASP A 13 -2.29 2.33 -13.17
C ASP A 13 -2.78 3.28 -12.06
N PHE A 14 -1.87 4.07 -11.48
CA PHE A 14 -2.20 5.12 -10.52
C PHE A 14 -3.16 6.16 -11.10
N ASP A 15 -2.94 6.63 -12.34
CA ASP A 15 -3.81 7.61 -12.99
C ASP A 15 -5.22 7.07 -13.21
N VAL A 16 -5.36 5.81 -13.63
CA VAL A 16 -6.66 5.15 -13.80
C VAL A 16 -7.39 5.07 -12.46
N ILE A 17 -6.71 4.67 -11.39
CA ILE A 17 -7.32 4.57 -10.06
C ILE A 17 -7.76 5.94 -9.58
N ILE A 18 -6.91 6.98 -9.65
CA ILE A 18 -7.27 8.33 -9.21
C ILE A 18 -8.47 8.88 -9.99
N GLN A 19 -8.54 8.68 -11.32
CA GLN A 19 -9.70 9.09 -12.11
C GLN A 19 -10.98 8.40 -11.62
N SER A 20 -10.88 7.11 -11.31
CA SER A 20 -12.01 6.33 -10.81
C SER A 20 -12.46 6.79 -9.42
N VAL A 21 -11.52 7.12 -8.52
CA VAL A 21 -11.82 7.69 -7.20
C VAL A 21 -12.48 9.06 -7.34
N VAL A 22 -11.98 9.93 -8.23
CA VAL A 22 -12.60 11.25 -8.48
C VAL A 22 -14.04 11.09 -8.95
N HIS A 23 -14.30 10.21 -9.92
CA HIS A 23 -15.65 9.95 -10.42
C HIS A 23 -16.59 9.41 -9.32
N ARG A 24 -16.08 8.52 -8.46
CA ARG A 24 -16.85 7.97 -7.33
C ARG A 24 -17.12 8.97 -6.22
N LEU A 25 -16.16 9.85 -5.90
CA LEU A 25 -16.38 10.93 -4.94
C LEU A 25 -17.43 11.93 -5.46
N ASP A 26 -17.44 12.21 -6.76
CA ASP A 26 -18.46 13.07 -7.37
C ASP A 26 -19.84 12.40 -7.39
N SER A 27 -19.88 11.09 -7.71
CA SER A 27 -21.11 10.28 -7.60
C SER A 27 -21.66 10.24 -6.17
N THR A 28 -20.80 10.20 -5.16
CA THR A 28 -21.17 10.23 -3.73
C THR A 28 -21.79 11.57 -3.32
N ARG A 29 -21.48 12.67 -4.02
CA ARG A 29 -22.13 13.98 -3.79
C ARG A 29 -23.55 14.04 -4.33
N GLN A 30 -23.85 13.28 -5.39
CA GLN A 30 -25.15 13.28 -6.07
C GLN A 30 -26.15 12.26 -5.50
N GLN A 31 -25.68 11.28 -4.72
CA GLN A 31 -26.54 10.27 -4.09
C GLN A 31 -27.42 10.86 -2.98
N ILE A 32 -28.70 10.51 -3.01
CA ILE A 32 -29.73 10.99 -2.07
C ILE A 32 -29.80 10.09 -0.83
N SER A 33 -29.52 8.79 -0.96
CA SER A 33 -29.57 7.80 0.12
C SER A 33 -28.28 7.77 0.94
N VAL A 34 -28.39 7.88 2.27
CA VAL A 34 -27.25 7.87 3.20
C VAL A 34 -26.51 6.53 3.18
N GLU A 35 -27.24 5.42 3.06
CA GLU A 35 -26.68 4.06 2.94
C GLU A 35 -25.82 3.90 1.68
N GLU A 36 -26.33 4.38 0.53
CA GLU A 36 -25.63 4.29 -0.75
C GLU A 36 -24.38 5.18 -0.77
N ARG A 37 -24.46 6.37 -0.16
CA ARG A 37 -23.31 7.25 0.01
C ARG A 37 -22.21 6.58 0.83
N LYS A 38 -22.57 5.93 1.94
CA LYS A 38 -21.61 5.23 2.80
C LYS A 38 -20.98 4.02 2.10
N ALA A 39 -21.77 3.26 1.35
CA ALA A 39 -21.26 2.13 0.55
C ALA A 39 -20.30 2.58 -0.55
N THR A 40 -20.62 3.68 -1.24
CA THR A 40 -19.79 4.24 -2.32
C THR A 40 -18.51 4.86 -1.76
N LEU A 41 -18.59 5.51 -0.59
CA LEU A 41 -17.44 6.07 0.12
C LEU A 41 -16.46 4.97 0.58
N ARG A 42 -16.95 3.86 1.13
CA ARG A 42 -16.10 2.71 1.50
C ARG A 42 -15.37 2.12 0.30
N LYS A 43 -16.03 2.05 -0.86
CA LYS A 43 -15.38 1.61 -2.10
C LYS A 43 -14.31 2.59 -2.56
N ALA A 44 -14.56 3.89 -2.44
CA ALA A 44 -13.56 4.91 -2.75
C ALA A 44 -12.37 4.89 -1.77
N GLU A 45 -12.57 4.52 -0.50
CA GLU A 45 -11.50 4.30 0.47
C GLU A 45 -10.62 3.10 0.09
N LEU A 46 -11.23 1.97 -0.31
CA LEU A 46 -10.49 0.78 -0.75
C LEU A 46 -9.59 1.08 -1.97
N GLU A 47 -10.07 1.87 -2.92
CA GLU A 47 -9.28 2.30 -4.08
C GLU A 47 -8.20 3.33 -3.74
N LEU A 48 -8.42 4.13 -2.69
CA LEU A 48 -7.38 5.02 -2.16
C LEU A 48 -6.25 4.24 -1.48
N ASP A 49 -6.57 3.12 -0.83
CA ASP A 49 -5.57 2.21 -0.26
C ASP A 49 -4.77 1.51 -1.36
N GLU A 50 -5.43 1.05 -2.45
CA GLU A 50 -4.75 0.52 -3.63
C GLU A 50 -3.82 1.55 -4.29
N ALA A 51 -4.25 2.81 -4.37
CA ALA A 51 -3.40 3.90 -4.86
C ALA A 51 -2.17 4.12 -3.96
N ASP A 52 -2.31 3.97 -2.64
CA ASP A 52 -1.20 4.06 -1.67
C ASP A 52 -0.18 2.93 -1.91
N ASP A 53 -0.65 1.70 -2.17
CA ASP A 53 0.21 0.55 -2.47
C ASP A 53 1.03 0.76 -3.75
N ILE A 54 0.43 1.35 -4.79
CA ILE A 54 1.14 1.71 -6.02
C ILE A 54 2.19 2.80 -5.76
N VAL A 55 1.90 3.79 -4.92
CA VAL A 55 2.88 4.81 -4.51
C VAL A 55 4.07 4.18 -3.77
N ASN A 56 3.81 3.20 -2.90
CA ASN A 56 4.87 2.46 -2.22
C ASN A 56 5.75 1.69 -3.22
N GLN A 57 5.15 1.07 -4.24
CA GLN A 57 5.88 0.37 -5.30
C GLN A 57 6.71 1.33 -6.16
N LEU A 58 6.18 2.49 -6.52
CA LEU A 58 6.91 3.55 -7.22
C LEU A 58 8.11 4.06 -6.40
N GLU A 59 7.96 4.20 -5.08
CA GLU A 59 9.04 4.63 -4.19
C GLU A 59 10.17 3.59 -4.10
N VAL A 60 9.82 2.29 -4.05
CA VAL A 60 10.81 1.20 -4.12
C VAL A 60 11.59 1.26 -5.44
N ILE A 61 10.90 1.44 -6.57
CA ILE A 61 11.56 1.56 -7.89
C ILE A 61 12.50 2.77 -7.93
N VAL A 62 12.07 3.94 -7.43
CA VAL A 62 12.94 5.13 -7.36
C VAL A 62 14.18 4.90 -6.50
N GLN A 63 14.10 4.04 -5.47
CA GLN A 63 15.25 3.68 -4.66
C GLN A 63 16.25 2.80 -5.41
N THR A 64 15.80 1.89 -6.28
CA THR A 64 16.68 0.99 -7.07
C THR A 64 17.39 1.68 -8.23
N VAL A 65 16.83 2.77 -8.79
CA VAL A 65 17.45 3.52 -9.89
C VAL A 65 18.79 4.17 -9.47
N PRO A 66 19.84 4.21 -10.33
CA PRO A 66 21.09 4.91 -10.03
C PRO A 66 20.90 6.42 -9.77
N PRO A 67 21.69 7.05 -8.87
CA PRO A 67 21.51 8.46 -8.47
C PRO A 67 21.52 9.45 -9.64
N SER A 68 22.22 9.12 -10.73
CA SER A 68 22.31 9.91 -11.96
C SER A 68 20.97 10.12 -12.67
N PHE A 69 20.01 9.20 -12.50
CA PHE A 69 18.70 9.25 -13.15
C PHE A 69 17.55 9.52 -12.17
N LYS A 70 17.80 9.67 -10.86
CA LYS A 70 16.76 9.84 -9.83
C LYS A 70 15.98 11.16 -9.91
N SER A 71 16.59 12.23 -10.42
CA SER A 71 15.98 13.57 -10.43
C SER A 71 14.59 13.63 -11.09
N PRO A 72 14.38 13.14 -12.34
CA PRO A 72 13.06 13.14 -12.96
C PRO A 72 12.04 12.22 -12.26
N PHE A 73 12.47 11.06 -11.75
CA PHE A 73 11.55 10.11 -11.08
C PHE A 73 11.10 10.62 -9.70
N THR A 74 11.98 11.28 -8.95
CA THR A 74 11.62 11.87 -7.64
C THR A 74 10.68 13.07 -7.77
N ALA A 75 10.79 13.86 -8.84
CA ALA A 75 9.84 14.93 -9.14
C ALA A 75 8.43 14.38 -9.44
N ARG A 76 8.35 13.31 -10.25
CA ARG A 76 7.09 12.62 -10.55
C ARG A 76 6.47 11.96 -9.33
N LEU A 77 7.28 11.28 -8.51
CA LEU A 77 6.82 10.67 -7.25
C LEU A 77 6.22 11.72 -6.30
N LYS A 78 6.79 12.94 -6.24
CA LYS A 78 6.23 14.04 -5.44
C LYS A 78 4.88 14.52 -5.98
N ASP A 79 4.71 14.60 -7.29
CA ASP A 79 3.43 14.96 -7.91
C ASP A 79 2.34 13.92 -7.61
N VAL A 80 2.66 12.64 -7.80
CA VAL A 80 1.81 11.50 -7.45
C VAL A 80 1.40 11.54 -5.96
N LYS A 81 2.36 11.74 -5.05
CA LYS A 81 2.08 11.89 -3.60
C LYS A 81 1.20 13.11 -3.29
N ALA A 82 1.41 14.24 -3.97
CA ALA A 82 0.60 15.44 -3.78
C ALA A 82 -0.86 15.21 -4.22
N ARG A 83 -1.06 14.55 -5.36
CA ARG A 83 -2.39 14.17 -5.87
C ARG A 83 -3.12 13.21 -4.93
N LEU A 84 -2.44 12.18 -4.43
CA LEU A 84 -2.98 11.26 -3.44
C LEU A 84 -3.39 11.99 -2.15
N SER A 85 -2.54 12.88 -1.63
CA SER A 85 -2.84 13.64 -0.41
C SER A 85 -4.06 14.55 -0.55
N THR A 86 -4.27 15.12 -1.74
CA THR A 86 -5.43 15.95 -2.05
C THR A 86 -6.69 15.10 -2.06
N GLN A 87 -6.65 13.93 -2.69
CA GLN A 87 -7.79 13.04 -2.77
C GLN A 87 -8.18 12.44 -1.41
N LYS A 88 -7.20 12.10 -0.56
CA LYS A 88 -7.44 11.67 0.82
C LYS A 88 -8.12 12.75 1.66
N LYS A 89 -7.75 14.03 1.50
CA LYS A 89 -8.43 15.14 2.18
C LYS A 89 -9.90 15.24 1.76
N VAL A 90 -10.18 15.18 0.46
CA VAL A 90 -11.56 15.25 -0.06
C VAL A 90 -12.41 14.09 0.45
N SER A 91 -11.87 12.87 0.47
CA SER A 91 -12.55 11.70 1.04
C SER A 91 -12.87 11.88 2.53
N LYS A 92 -11.90 12.35 3.32
CA LYS A 92 -12.07 12.61 4.76
C LYS A 92 -13.12 13.68 5.05
N ASP A 93 -13.13 14.76 4.27
CA ASP A 93 -14.13 15.83 4.41
C ASP A 93 -15.54 15.29 4.11
N LEU A 94 -15.70 14.48 3.06
CA LEU A 94 -16.98 13.83 2.75
C LEU A 94 -17.41 12.84 3.84
N HIS A 95 -16.47 12.10 4.44
CA HIS A 95 -16.75 11.18 5.55
C HIS A 95 -17.25 11.94 6.80
N THR A 96 -16.59 13.04 7.16
CA THR A 96 -17.03 13.88 8.29
C THR A 96 -18.39 14.52 8.04
N GLN A 97 -18.69 14.89 6.79
CA GLN A 97 -19.99 15.43 6.40
C GLN A 97 -21.10 14.37 6.49
N ALA A 98 -20.83 13.14 6.03
CA ALA A 98 -21.78 12.03 6.13
C ALA A 98 -22.10 11.65 7.59
N ASN A 99 -21.08 11.56 8.45
CA ASN A 99 -21.27 11.24 9.88
C ASN A 99 -22.01 12.35 10.65
N ARG A 100 -21.81 13.63 10.28
CA ARG A 100 -22.54 14.75 10.91
C ARG A 100 -24.03 14.72 10.55
N VAL A 101 -24.38 14.34 9.32
CA VAL A 101 -25.79 14.23 8.90
C VAL A 101 -26.50 13.09 9.65
N ASP A 102 -25.81 11.97 9.87
CA ASP A 102 -26.32 10.82 10.62
C ASP A 102 -26.66 11.19 12.09
N LEU A 103 -25.72 11.86 12.78
CA LEU A 103 -25.92 12.34 14.15
C LEU A 103 -27.05 13.37 14.29
N LEU A 104 -27.32 14.16 13.24
CA LEU A 104 -28.38 15.17 13.24
C LEU A 104 -29.76 14.60 12.87
N CYS A 105 -29.83 13.46 12.16
CA CYS A 105 -31.07 12.76 11.86
C CYS A 105 -31.53 11.89 13.05
N ASP A 106 -30.63 11.18 13.72
CA ASP A 106 -30.96 10.34 14.88
C ASP A 106 -31.52 11.17 16.06
N GLY A 107 -31.01 12.40 16.24
CA GLY A 107 -31.47 13.33 17.28
C GLY A 107 -32.89 13.91 17.08
N GLN A 108 -33.50 13.79 15.89
CA GLN A 108 -34.84 14.31 15.63
C GLN A 108 -35.95 13.30 15.95
N TYR A 109 -35.70 12.00 15.77
CA TYR A 109 -36.67 10.96 16.11
C TYR A 109 -36.86 10.81 17.62
N SER A 110 -35.82 11.05 18.42
CA SER A 110 -35.93 10.99 19.89
C SER A 110 -36.67 12.18 20.52
N ARG A 111 -36.75 13.35 19.87
CA ARG A 111 -37.47 14.51 20.42
C ARG A 111 -38.96 14.49 20.08
N GLN A 112 -39.36 13.95 18.93
CA GLN A 112 -40.76 13.93 18.54
C GLN A 112 -41.62 12.97 19.38
N ALA A 113 -41.03 11.92 19.95
CA ALA A 113 -41.73 10.97 20.83
C ALA A 113 -42.04 11.53 22.24
N ALA A 114 -41.43 12.65 22.64
CA ALA A 114 -41.59 13.22 23.98
C ALA A 114 -42.71 14.28 24.10
N TYR A 115 -43.32 14.73 22.98
CA TYR A 115 -44.28 15.84 22.95
C TYR A 115 -45.72 15.45 22.58
N SER A 116 -46.07 14.16 22.63
CA SER A 116 -47.45 13.70 22.41
C SER A 116 -47.94 12.86 23.58
N THR A 117 -48.23 13.49 24.72
CA THR A 117 -49.11 12.93 25.77
C THR A 117 -49.82 14.07 26.46
N ASP A 118 -50.97 14.44 25.89
CA ASP A 118 -51.97 15.33 26.46
C ASP A 118 -52.95 14.48 27.29
N ASN A 119 -52.51 13.98 28.46
CA ASN A 119 -53.43 13.39 29.43
C ASN A 119 -52.85 13.45 30.87
N PRO A 120 -53.42 14.26 31.78
CA PRO A 120 -52.83 14.54 33.10
C PRO A 120 -53.04 13.47 34.19
N TYR A 121 -53.63 12.31 33.90
CA TYR A 121 -53.79 11.22 34.87
C TYR A 121 -53.39 9.85 34.29
N PRO A 122 -52.16 9.38 34.50
CA PRO A 122 -51.81 8.01 34.17
C PRO A 122 -52.45 7.07 35.20
N THR A 123 -53.46 6.32 34.78
CA THR A 123 -54.00 5.18 35.54
C THR A 123 -52.85 4.26 35.96
N GLU A 124 -52.82 3.78 37.21
CA GLU A 124 -51.73 2.93 37.73
C GLU A 124 -51.43 1.71 36.84
N ARG A 125 -52.45 1.23 36.13
CA ARG A 125 -52.36 0.16 35.13
C ARG A 125 -51.48 0.51 33.93
N THR A 126 -51.53 1.76 33.43
CA THR A 126 -50.69 2.24 32.32
C THR A 126 -49.23 2.30 32.74
N ARG A 127 -48.96 2.66 34.01
CA ARG A 127 -47.61 2.66 34.59
C ARG A 127 -47.06 1.25 34.77
N LEU A 128 -47.87 0.29 35.20
CA LEU A 128 -47.47 -1.12 35.30
C LEU A 128 -47.21 -1.74 33.93
N LEU A 129 -48.06 -1.47 32.93
CA LEU A 129 -47.84 -1.93 31.55
C LEU A 129 -46.55 -1.34 30.96
N ALA A 130 -46.31 -0.04 31.14
CA ALA A 130 -45.06 0.59 30.72
C ALA A 130 -43.83 0.00 31.45
N GLY A 131 -43.98 -0.33 32.74
CA GLY A 131 -42.96 -1.02 33.52
C GLY A 131 -42.64 -2.44 33.01
N VAL A 132 -43.65 -3.21 32.64
CA VAL A 132 -43.47 -4.55 32.07
C VAL A 132 -42.82 -4.47 30.69
N GLN A 133 -43.27 -3.54 29.84
CA GLN A 133 -42.73 -3.37 28.49
C GLN A 133 -41.26 -2.91 28.50
N THR A 134 -40.89 -2.04 29.45
CA THR A 134 -39.48 -1.64 29.65
C THR A 134 -38.64 -2.78 30.22
N LEU A 135 -39.19 -3.62 31.10
CA LEU A 135 -38.50 -4.81 31.61
C LEU A 135 -38.24 -5.84 30.51
N GLU A 136 -39.25 -6.10 29.66
CA GLU A 136 -39.17 -7.02 28.53
C GLU A 136 -38.14 -6.54 27.50
N GLN A 137 -38.16 -5.25 27.15
CA GLN A 137 -37.12 -4.64 26.31
C GLN A 137 -35.74 -4.71 26.97
N GLY A 138 -35.64 -4.48 28.28
CA GLY A 138 -34.39 -4.62 29.03
C GLY A 138 -33.83 -6.05 28.96
N SER A 139 -34.70 -7.04 29.12
CA SER A 139 -34.34 -8.46 29.03
C SER A 139 -33.84 -8.84 27.63
N GLY A 140 -34.54 -8.43 26.58
CA GLY A 140 -34.09 -8.68 25.20
C GLY A 140 -32.77 -7.98 24.86
N ARG A 141 -32.54 -6.78 25.41
CA ARG A 141 -31.25 -6.07 25.28
C ARG A 141 -30.12 -6.76 26.03
N LEU A 142 -30.37 -7.33 27.20
CA LEU A 142 -29.40 -8.13 27.95
C LEU A 142 -29.04 -9.43 27.20
N GLU A 143 -30.02 -10.13 26.65
CA GLU A 143 -29.81 -11.35 25.87
C GLU A 143 -29.01 -11.07 24.58
N SER A 144 -29.37 -10.02 23.85
CA SER A 144 -28.61 -9.60 22.67
C SER A 144 -27.20 -9.12 23.02
N SER A 145 -27.01 -8.42 24.14
CA SER A 145 -25.68 -7.98 24.60
C SER A 145 -24.80 -9.16 25.03
N THR A 146 -25.37 -10.17 25.69
CA THR A 146 -24.62 -11.37 26.10
C THR A 146 -24.23 -12.21 24.88
N ARG A 147 -25.15 -12.40 23.92
CA ARG A 147 -24.83 -13.02 22.64
C ARG A 147 -23.72 -12.27 21.90
N LEU A 148 -23.81 -10.95 21.80
CA LEU A 148 -22.80 -10.14 21.12
C LEU A 148 -21.44 -10.20 21.83
N ALA A 149 -21.43 -10.26 23.17
CA ALA A 149 -20.20 -10.41 23.95
C ALA A 149 -19.52 -11.75 23.68
N LEU A 150 -20.27 -12.86 23.64
CA LEU A 150 -19.74 -14.18 23.30
C LEU A 150 -19.21 -14.25 21.87
N GLU A 151 -19.95 -13.67 20.91
CA GLU A 151 -19.51 -13.59 19.51
C GLU A 151 -18.23 -12.75 19.36
N THR A 152 -18.08 -11.71 20.18
CA THR A 152 -16.87 -10.88 20.22
C THR A 152 -15.70 -11.60 20.88
N GLU A 153 -15.95 -12.41 21.92
CA GLU A 153 -14.93 -13.25 22.56
C GLU A 153 -14.41 -14.31 21.58
N GLU A 154 -15.29 -14.97 20.85
CA GLU A 154 -14.93 -15.96 19.82
C GLU A 154 -14.07 -15.31 18.71
N ARG A 155 -14.46 -14.14 18.21
CA ARG A 155 -13.66 -13.39 17.24
C ARG A 155 -12.31 -12.96 17.82
N GLY A 156 -12.29 -12.52 19.07
CA GLY A 156 -11.07 -12.14 19.79
C GLY A 156 -10.10 -13.31 19.92
N ALA A 157 -10.60 -14.49 20.28
CA ALA A 157 -9.82 -15.72 20.36
C ALA A 157 -9.24 -16.12 19.00
N SER A 158 -10.02 -16.02 17.92
CA SER A 158 -9.55 -16.26 16.56
C SER A 158 -8.44 -15.29 16.13
N ILE A 159 -8.58 -13.99 16.44
CA ILE A 159 -7.56 -12.98 16.15
C ILE A 159 -6.25 -13.28 16.90
N LEU A 160 -6.32 -13.67 18.17
CA LEU A 160 -5.14 -14.06 18.94
C LEU A 160 -4.44 -15.29 18.35
N GLY A 161 -5.21 -16.26 17.87
CA GLY A 161 -4.68 -17.42 17.13
C GLY A 161 -3.95 -17.00 15.85
N ALA A 162 -4.56 -16.13 15.04
CA ALA A 162 -3.99 -15.63 13.79
C ALA A 162 -2.70 -14.82 14.03
N LEU A 163 -2.68 -13.93 15.04
CA LEU A 163 -1.48 -13.15 15.39
C LEU A 163 -0.32 -14.05 15.82
N THR A 164 -0.61 -15.13 16.54
CA THR A 164 0.41 -16.11 16.95
C THR A 164 1.00 -16.81 15.72
N ALA A 165 0.15 -17.26 14.78
CA ALA A 165 0.59 -17.87 13.53
C ALA A 165 1.38 -16.88 12.64
N GLN A 166 0.94 -15.62 12.59
CA GLN A 166 1.62 -14.57 11.83
C GLN A 166 3.00 -14.25 12.43
N ARG A 167 3.13 -14.22 13.75
CA ARG A 167 4.43 -14.09 14.44
C ARG A 167 5.38 -15.21 14.04
N GLU A 168 4.90 -16.44 13.98
CA GLU A 168 5.70 -17.59 13.57
C GLU A 168 6.16 -17.48 12.11
N GLN A 169 5.29 -17.03 11.20
CA GLN A 169 5.68 -16.72 9.82
C GLN A 169 6.75 -15.64 9.72
N ILE A 170 6.65 -14.55 10.50
CA ILE A 170 7.66 -13.49 10.52
C ILE A 170 9.02 -14.03 11.00
N ILE A 171 9.02 -14.85 12.04
CA ILE A 171 10.26 -15.47 12.56
C ILE A 171 10.88 -16.38 11.49
N ASN A 172 10.07 -17.21 10.81
CA ASN A 172 10.55 -18.11 9.77
C ASN A 172 11.07 -17.35 8.53
N ALA A 173 10.39 -16.27 8.12
CA ALA A 173 10.84 -15.40 7.05
C ALA A 173 12.17 -14.72 7.41
N GLY A 174 12.32 -14.24 8.64
CA GLY A 174 13.58 -13.65 9.14
C GLY A 174 14.74 -14.66 9.15
N ASN A 175 14.48 -15.90 9.58
CA ASN A 175 15.49 -16.97 9.56
C ASN A 175 15.90 -17.34 8.12
N THR A 176 14.94 -17.37 7.20
CA THR A 176 15.20 -17.64 5.76
C THR A 176 16.00 -16.51 5.13
N LEU A 177 15.70 -15.25 5.45
CA LEU A 177 16.46 -14.08 5.00
C LEU A 177 17.90 -14.10 5.52
N ASN A 178 18.11 -14.41 6.80
CA ASN A 178 19.46 -14.54 7.38
C ASN A 178 20.28 -15.64 6.69
N GLN A 179 19.65 -16.78 6.36
CA GLN A 179 20.31 -17.82 5.56
C GLN A 179 20.62 -17.31 4.13
N ALA A 180 19.69 -16.62 3.49
CA ALA A 180 19.90 -16.06 2.15
C ALA A 180 21.06 -15.05 2.12
N ASP A 181 21.22 -14.22 3.15
CA ASP A 181 22.36 -13.29 3.31
C ASP A 181 23.69 -14.04 3.46
N GLU A 182 23.71 -15.16 4.19
CA GLU A 182 24.91 -16.01 4.30
C GLU A 182 25.29 -16.64 2.94
N HIS A 183 24.31 -17.00 2.11
CA HIS A 183 24.53 -17.52 0.75
C HIS A 183 24.96 -16.41 -0.23
N ILE A 184 24.43 -15.19 -0.10
CA ILE A 184 24.83 -14.01 -0.87
C ILE A 184 26.29 -13.64 -0.57
N GLY A 185 26.72 -13.71 0.69
CA GLY A 185 28.11 -13.49 1.08
C GLY A 185 29.09 -14.43 0.35
N ARG A 186 28.75 -15.72 0.27
CA ARG A 186 29.56 -16.74 -0.43
C ARG A 186 29.57 -16.57 -1.95
N ALA A 187 28.43 -16.21 -2.54
CA ALA A 187 28.32 -15.92 -3.97
C ALA A 187 29.17 -14.70 -4.36
N SER A 188 29.15 -13.64 -3.55
CA SER A 188 29.92 -12.41 -3.76
C SER A 188 31.43 -12.67 -3.77
N VAL A 189 31.93 -13.53 -2.87
CA VAL A 189 33.35 -13.94 -2.85
C VAL A 189 33.74 -14.68 -4.13
N THR A 190 32.89 -15.57 -4.61
CA THR A 190 33.15 -16.36 -5.84
C THR A 190 33.16 -15.46 -7.08
N ILE A 191 32.19 -14.56 -7.21
CA ILE A 191 32.10 -13.60 -8.32
C ILE A 191 33.32 -12.66 -8.32
N LYS A 192 33.74 -12.17 -7.15
CA LYS A 192 34.95 -11.32 -7.03
C LYS A 192 36.21 -12.05 -7.49
N GLY A 193 36.32 -13.35 -7.23
CA GLY A 193 37.40 -14.21 -7.74
C GLY A 193 37.40 -14.31 -9.26
N MET A 194 36.24 -14.53 -9.88
CA MET A 194 36.10 -14.59 -11.35
C MET A 194 36.43 -13.25 -12.02
N ILE A 195 36.01 -12.12 -11.43
CA ILE A 195 36.33 -10.77 -11.94
C ILE A 195 37.84 -10.52 -11.94
N GLN A 196 38.54 -10.89 -10.86
CA GLN A 196 40.00 -10.75 -10.78
C GLN A 196 40.73 -11.62 -11.81
N GLN A 197 40.27 -12.85 -12.02
CA GLN A 197 40.83 -13.75 -13.04
C GLN A 197 40.60 -13.21 -14.46
N MET A 198 39.41 -12.65 -14.73
CA MET A 198 39.10 -12.05 -16.03
C MET A 198 40.02 -10.86 -16.36
N TYR A 199 40.33 -10.00 -15.39
CA TYR A 199 41.23 -8.87 -15.61
C TYR A 199 42.66 -9.34 -15.95
N LYS A 200 43.18 -10.33 -15.22
CA LYS A 200 44.50 -10.93 -15.50
C LYS A 200 44.57 -11.49 -16.92
N GLN A 201 43.55 -12.23 -17.34
CA GLN A 201 43.49 -12.80 -18.70
C GLN A 201 43.49 -11.69 -19.76
N ARG A 202 42.67 -10.64 -19.59
CA ARG A 202 42.65 -9.51 -20.53
C ARG A 202 44.02 -8.83 -20.68
N VAL A 203 44.70 -8.56 -19.56
CA VAL A 203 46.04 -7.94 -19.59
C VAL A 203 47.05 -8.79 -20.34
N ILE A 204 47.05 -10.12 -20.12
CA ILE A 204 47.94 -11.05 -20.80
C ILE A 204 47.71 -11.02 -22.32
N TYR A 205 46.45 -11.08 -22.78
CA TYR A 205 46.13 -11.02 -24.21
C TYR A 205 46.56 -9.70 -24.85
N THR A 206 46.35 -8.57 -24.16
CA THR A 206 46.79 -7.25 -24.66
C THR A 206 48.31 -7.17 -24.76
N ALA A 207 49.05 -7.68 -23.79
CA ALA A 207 50.52 -7.69 -23.81
C ALA A 207 51.08 -8.52 -24.98
N ILE A 208 50.52 -9.70 -25.23
CA ILE A 208 50.90 -10.56 -26.37
C ILE A 208 50.60 -9.84 -27.70
N GLY A 209 49.44 -9.20 -27.82
CA GLY A 209 49.09 -8.42 -29.01
C GLY A 209 50.09 -7.30 -29.31
N ILE A 210 50.48 -6.52 -28.29
CA ILE A 210 51.48 -5.46 -28.42
C ILE A 210 52.83 -6.03 -28.85
N PHE A 211 53.25 -7.15 -28.27
CA PHE A 211 54.51 -7.81 -28.64
C PHE A 211 54.57 -8.17 -30.14
N PHE A 212 53.50 -8.74 -30.70
CA PHE A 212 53.43 -9.05 -32.13
C PHE A 212 53.49 -7.79 -33.02
N VAL A 213 52.81 -6.72 -32.63
CA VAL A 213 52.84 -5.45 -33.37
C VAL A 213 54.27 -4.88 -33.42
N VAL A 214 54.99 -4.90 -32.30
CA VAL A 214 56.39 -4.46 -32.23
C VAL A 214 57.28 -5.34 -33.10
N LEU A 215 57.13 -6.67 -33.04
CA LEU A 215 57.90 -7.60 -33.85
C LEU A 215 57.71 -7.35 -35.36
N ILE A 216 56.47 -7.14 -35.81
CA ILE A 216 56.16 -6.81 -37.21
C ILE A 216 56.78 -5.47 -37.60
N ALA A 217 56.69 -4.45 -36.74
CA ALA A 217 57.28 -3.14 -36.99
C ALA A 217 58.81 -3.21 -37.15
N VAL A 218 59.49 -4.00 -36.31
CA VAL A 218 60.95 -4.24 -36.40
C VAL A 218 61.31 -4.92 -37.72
N ILE A 219 60.58 -5.96 -38.12
CA ILE A 219 60.81 -6.66 -39.40
C ILE A 219 60.62 -5.70 -40.59
N LEU A 220 59.56 -4.88 -40.56
CA LEU A 220 59.31 -3.89 -41.61
C LEU A 220 60.41 -2.83 -41.68
N TYR A 221 60.88 -2.35 -40.53
CA TYR A 221 61.99 -1.40 -40.44
C TYR A 221 63.26 -1.97 -41.07
N PHE A 222 63.68 -3.18 -40.67
CA PHE A 222 64.86 -3.84 -41.24
C PHE A 222 64.69 -4.15 -42.73
N LYS A 223 63.51 -4.56 -43.18
CA LYS A 223 63.23 -4.81 -44.60
C LYS A 223 63.31 -3.54 -45.45
N ILE A 224 62.78 -2.40 -44.95
CA ILE A 224 62.82 -1.11 -45.65
C ILE A 224 64.24 -0.55 -45.69
N VAL A 225 64.97 -0.60 -44.58
CA VAL A 225 66.36 -0.13 -44.50
C VAL A 225 67.29 -1.03 -45.31
N GLY A 226 67.14 -2.36 -45.18
CA GLY A 226 67.96 -3.35 -45.87
C GLY A 226 67.72 -3.44 -47.38
N ARG A 227 66.54 -3.02 -47.87
CA ARG A 227 66.25 -2.90 -49.31
C ARG A 227 66.75 -1.59 -49.93
N ARG A 228 67.09 -0.59 -49.11
CA ARG A 228 67.61 0.72 -49.57
C ARG A 228 69.14 0.76 -49.69
N ARG A 229 69.85 -0.27 -49.24
CA ARG A 229 71.27 -0.51 -49.57
C ARG A 229 71.36 -1.51 -50.70
#